data_AF-Q8KSC1-F1
#
_entry.id   AF-Q8KSC1-F1
#
_cell.length_a   1.000
_cell.length_b   1.000
_cell.length_c   1.000
_cell.angle_alpha   90.00
_cell.angle_beta   90.00
_cell.angle_gamma   90.00
#
_symmetry.space_group_name_H-M   'P 1'
#
loop_
_entity.id
_entity.type
_entity.pdbx_description
1 polymer ?
#
loop_
_entity_poly.entity_id
_entity_poly.type
_entity_poly.pdbx_seq_one_letter_code
_entity_poly.pdbx_strand_id
1 'polypeptide(L)'
;KAPMIDFSVVSRNGVAALVGDQYIVSVAHNGGYNSVDFGAEGPNPDQHRFTYQIVKRNNYQAWEKEHPYDGDYHMPRLHKFVTEAEPVGMTTNMDGKVYADRENYPERVRIGSGRQYWRTDKDEETNVHSSYYVSGAYRYLTAGNTHTQSGNGNGTVNLSGNVVSPNHYGPLPTGGSKGDSGSPMFIYDAKKKQWLINAVLQTGHPFFGRGNGFQLIREEWFYNEVLAVDAPSVFQRYIPPINGHYSFVSNNDGTGKLTLTRPSKDGSKAKSEVGTVKLFNPSLNQTAKERVKAAAGYNIYQPRMEYGKNIYLGDQGKGTLTIENNINQGAGGLYFEGDFVVKPSDNNVTWQGAGISVGEESTVEWQVHNPEGDRLSKIGLGTLLVNGKGKNLGSLSVGNGLVVLDQQADESGQKQAFKEVGIVSGRATVKLNSENQVDPNNIYFGFRGGRLDLNGHSLTFKRIQNTDEGAMIVNHNTTQVANITITGYDTINDNLKQLTNKRDIAFNGWFGETDENKHNGRL
;
A
#
# COMPACT_ATOMS: atom_id res chain seq x y z
N LYS A 1 -13.88 -21.94 -10.68
CA LYS A 1 -13.44 -22.78 -9.54
C LYS A 1 -12.75 -21.97 -8.43
N ALA A 2 -12.68 -20.65 -8.56
CA ALA A 2 -12.23 -19.72 -7.53
C ALA A 2 -13.19 -18.52 -7.51
N PRO A 3 -13.28 -17.77 -6.39
CA PRO A 3 -13.83 -16.41 -6.41
C PRO A 3 -13.04 -15.54 -7.40
N MET A 4 -13.68 -14.50 -7.94
CA MET A 4 -12.99 -13.53 -8.79
C MET A 4 -11.83 -12.90 -8.01
N ILE A 5 -10.68 -12.73 -8.68
CA ILE A 5 -9.51 -12.10 -8.07
C ILE A 5 -9.77 -10.63 -7.76
N ASP A 6 -9.15 -10.13 -6.69
CA ASP A 6 -9.05 -8.70 -6.44
C ASP A 6 -7.86 -8.09 -7.19
N PHE A 7 -8.15 -7.33 -8.25
CA PHE A 7 -7.11 -6.64 -9.03
C PHE A 7 -6.64 -5.31 -8.43
N SER A 8 -7.14 -4.86 -7.27
CA SER A 8 -6.74 -3.57 -6.68
C SER A 8 -5.26 -3.52 -6.29
N VAL A 9 -4.60 -4.68 -6.19
CA VAL A 9 -3.15 -4.81 -5.96
C VAL A 9 -2.32 -4.41 -7.17
N VAL A 10 -2.93 -4.29 -8.36
CA VAL A 10 -2.24 -3.93 -9.60
C VAL A 10 -2.21 -2.41 -9.73
N SER A 11 -1.04 -1.86 -10.05
CA SER A 11 -0.91 -0.43 -10.30
C SER A 11 -1.81 -0.02 -11.47
N ARG A 12 -2.37 1.20 -11.45
CA ARG A 12 -3.32 1.63 -12.50
C ARG A 12 -2.71 1.67 -13.90
N ASN A 13 -1.41 1.89 -13.98
CA ASN A 13 -0.66 1.81 -15.24
C ASN A 13 -0.40 0.35 -15.70
N GLY A 14 -0.76 -0.68 -14.93
CA GLY A 14 -0.77 -2.09 -15.32
C GLY A 14 0.59 -2.78 -15.40
N VAL A 15 1.67 -2.12 -14.98
CA VAL A 15 3.04 -2.66 -15.14
C VAL A 15 3.63 -3.24 -13.85
N ALA A 16 2.93 -3.16 -12.71
CA ALA A 16 3.41 -3.66 -11.44
C ALA A 16 2.27 -4.15 -10.54
N ALA A 17 2.60 -4.98 -9.56
CA ALA A 17 1.68 -5.43 -8.51
C ALA A 17 2.29 -5.23 -7.12
N LEU A 18 1.45 -4.89 -6.14
CA LEU A 18 1.79 -4.71 -4.73
C LEU A 18 1.99 -6.05 -4.03
N VAL A 19 3.18 -6.28 -3.48
CA VAL A 19 3.59 -7.56 -2.89
C VAL A 19 4.16 -7.43 -1.47
N GLY A 20 4.28 -6.19 -0.97
CA GLY A 20 4.47 -5.86 0.44
C GLY A 20 3.99 -4.44 0.69
N ASP A 21 3.94 -4.00 1.95
CA ASP A 21 3.35 -2.70 2.35
C ASP A 21 3.87 -1.50 1.54
N GLN A 22 5.13 -1.56 1.12
CA GLN A 22 5.80 -0.56 0.31
C GLN A 22 6.62 -1.17 -0.83
N TYR A 23 6.23 -2.36 -1.31
CA TYR A 23 6.99 -3.08 -2.33
C TYR A 23 6.09 -3.52 -3.47
N ILE A 24 6.55 -3.28 -4.69
CA ILE A 24 5.92 -3.76 -5.91
C ILE A 24 6.85 -4.72 -6.64
N VAL A 25 6.32 -5.47 -7.59
CA VAL A 25 7.10 -6.35 -8.48
C VAL A 25 6.81 -6.04 -9.94
N SER A 26 7.85 -6.07 -10.78
CA SER A 26 7.79 -5.87 -12.23
C SER A 26 9.10 -6.36 -12.88
N VAL A 27 9.32 -6.06 -14.15
CA VAL A 27 10.55 -6.39 -14.90
C VAL A 27 11.50 -5.21 -14.95
N ALA A 28 12.81 -5.47 -14.91
CA ALA A 28 13.82 -4.43 -14.78
C ALA A 28 13.96 -3.53 -16.03
N HIS A 29 13.62 -4.04 -17.23
CA HIS A 29 13.61 -3.21 -18.44
C HIS A 29 12.52 -2.12 -18.43
N ASN A 30 11.56 -2.18 -17.50
CA ASN A 30 10.68 -1.06 -17.20
C ASN A 30 11.40 0.02 -16.39
N GLY A 31 12.57 0.49 -16.85
CA GLY A 31 13.36 1.49 -16.12
C GLY A 31 12.87 2.93 -16.27
N GLY A 32 11.69 3.17 -16.85
CA GLY A 32 11.15 4.51 -17.16
C GLY A 32 10.18 5.07 -16.11
N TYR A 33 9.31 4.24 -15.53
CA TYR A 33 8.33 4.67 -14.53
C TYR A 33 9.01 4.90 -13.18
N ASN A 34 8.67 5.99 -12.48
CA ASN A 34 9.24 6.36 -11.18
C ASN A 34 8.18 6.42 -10.06
N SER A 35 6.94 6.09 -10.38
CA SER A 35 5.83 6.06 -9.43
C SER A 35 4.71 5.16 -9.92
N VAL A 36 3.85 4.78 -8.99
CA VAL A 36 2.60 4.05 -9.21
C VAL A 36 1.48 4.68 -8.38
N ASP A 37 0.24 4.47 -8.80
CA ASP A 37 -0.98 4.75 -8.05
C ASP A 37 -1.90 3.52 -8.05
N PHE A 38 -2.76 3.43 -7.04
CA PHE A 38 -3.69 2.31 -6.82
C PHE A 38 -5.13 2.83 -6.70
N GLY A 39 -6.09 1.91 -6.74
CA GLY A 39 -7.52 2.19 -6.62
C GLY A 39 -8.29 2.18 -7.94
N ALA A 40 -9.48 2.78 -7.94
CA ALA A 40 -10.41 2.77 -9.05
C ALA A 40 -9.99 3.64 -10.25
N GLU A 41 -10.69 3.45 -11.36
CA GLU A 41 -10.55 4.33 -12.51
C GLU A 41 -11.32 5.63 -12.41
N GLY A 42 -11.10 6.49 -13.41
CA GLY A 42 -11.79 7.76 -13.54
C GLY A 42 -11.12 8.94 -12.82
N PRO A 43 -11.62 10.16 -13.08
CA PRO A 43 -11.03 11.39 -12.57
C PRO A 43 -11.78 11.97 -11.34
N ASN A 44 -12.62 11.19 -10.64
CA ASN A 44 -13.34 11.69 -9.46
C ASN A 44 -12.34 12.22 -8.41
N PRO A 45 -12.35 13.53 -8.08
CA PRO A 45 -11.38 14.10 -7.15
C PRO A 45 -11.53 13.56 -5.71
N ASP A 46 -12.70 13.03 -5.34
CA ASP A 46 -12.94 12.44 -4.00
C ASP A 46 -12.11 11.18 -3.74
N GLN A 47 -11.52 10.59 -4.79
CA GLN A 47 -10.63 9.45 -4.64
C GLN A 47 -9.30 9.81 -3.97
N HIS A 48 -8.88 11.08 -4.06
CA HIS A 48 -7.59 11.55 -3.53
C HIS A 48 -6.43 10.61 -3.87
N ARG A 49 -6.35 10.19 -5.14
CA ARG A 49 -5.36 9.21 -5.60
C ARG A 49 -3.95 9.68 -5.25
N PHE A 50 -3.22 8.80 -4.58
CA PHE A 50 -1.88 9.09 -4.10
C PHE A 50 -0.81 8.52 -5.02
N THR A 51 0.21 9.34 -5.30
CA THR A 51 1.34 8.94 -6.13
C THR A 51 2.43 8.33 -5.26
N TYR A 52 2.55 7.01 -5.28
CA TYR A 52 3.62 6.28 -4.61
C TYR A 52 4.90 6.34 -5.44
N GLN A 53 5.88 7.13 -5.00
CA GLN A 53 7.17 7.24 -5.67
C GLN A 53 8.07 6.04 -5.37
N ILE A 54 8.79 5.59 -6.39
CA ILE A 54 9.87 4.60 -6.26
C ILE A 54 11.09 5.30 -5.66
N VAL A 55 11.59 4.74 -4.55
CA VAL A 55 12.82 5.20 -3.91
C VAL A 55 14.01 4.31 -4.21
N LYS A 56 13.76 3.04 -4.54
CA LYS A 56 14.76 2.04 -4.90
C LYS A 56 14.13 1.04 -5.85
N ARG A 57 14.81 0.65 -6.95
CA ARG A 57 14.23 -0.31 -7.91
C ARG A 57 14.47 -1.73 -7.50
N ASN A 58 15.60 -2.01 -6.83
CA ASN A 58 16.04 -3.36 -6.51
C ASN A 58 16.07 -4.21 -7.78
N ASN A 59 16.88 -3.78 -8.76
CA ASN A 59 17.06 -4.56 -9.98
C ASN A 59 17.85 -5.83 -9.65
N TYR A 60 17.36 -6.98 -10.08
CA TYR A 60 17.98 -8.28 -9.80
C TYR A 60 19.35 -8.41 -10.46
N GLN A 61 20.38 -8.79 -9.69
CA GLN A 61 21.75 -8.92 -10.19
C GLN A 61 22.03 -10.37 -10.62
N ALA A 62 21.57 -10.73 -11.81
CA ALA A 62 21.76 -12.08 -12.35
C ALA A 62 23.23 -12.49 -12.56
N TRP A 63 23.46 -13.80 -12.56
CA TRP A 63 24.73 -14.49 -12.85
C TRP A 63 25.81 -14.33 -11.76
N GLU A 64 25.40 -13.88 -10.58
CA GLU A 64 26.16 -14.01 -9.35
C GLU A 64 25.88 -15.41 -8.75
N LYS A 65 26.81 -15.97 -7.96
CA LYS A 65 26.74 -17.37 -7.51
C LYS A 65 25.44 -17.69 -6.74
N GLU A 66 24.89 -16.68 -6.06
CA GLU A 66 23.64 -16.75 -5.28
C GLU A 66 22.38 -16.37 -6.10
N HIS A 67 22.52 -15.91 -7.35
CA HIS A 67 21.44 -15.33 -8.16
C HIS A 67 21.27 -16.01 -9.53
N PRO A 68 20.68 -17.23 -9.59
CA PRO A 68 20.66 -18.07 -10.79
C PRO A 68 19.61 -17.67 -11.85
N TYR A 69 18.72 -16.73 -11.55
CA TYR A 69 17.60 -16.36 -12.43
C TYR A 69 17.92 -15.16 -13.32
N ASP A 70 17.10 -14.92 -14.35
CA ASP A 70 17.26 -13.81 -15.30
C ASP A 70 17.30 -12.43 -14.60
N GLY A 71 18.09 -11.49 -15.14
CA GLY A 71 18.27 -10.16 -14.56
C GLY A 71 17.15 -9.16 -14.88
N ASP A 72 16.23 -9.51 -15.76
CA ASP A 72 15.08 -8.70 -16.14
C ASP A 72 13.93 -8.82 -15.13
N TYR A 73 14.23 -8.46 -13.89
CA TYR A 73 13.31 -8.58 -12.75
C TYR A 73 13.67 -7.54 -11.70
N HIS A 74 12.66 -6.93 -11.07
CA HIS A 74 12.92 -6.04 -9.94
C HIS A 74 11.78 -6.02 -8.93
N MET A 75 12.10 -5.59 -7.70
CA MET A 75 11.11 -5.40 -6.64
C MET A 75 11.21 -4.00 -6.01
N PRO A 76 10.69 -2.97 -6.69
CA PRO A 76 10.85 -1.59 -6.24
C PRO A 76 10.25 -1.32 -4.87
N ARG A 77 10.98 -0.54 -4.06
CA ARG A 77 10.51 0.04 -2.80
C ARG A 77 9.85 1.40 -3.06
N LEU A 78 8.73 1.64 -2.40
CA LEU A 78 7.94 2.86 -2.43
C LEU A 78 8.25 3.75 -1.21
N HIS A 79 8.08 5.07 -1.37
CA HIS A 79 8.36 6.03 -0.28
C HIS A 79 7.33 6.04 0.87
N LYS A 80 6.18 5.39 0.69
CA LYS A 80 5.05 5.36 1.64
C LYS A 80 4.40 3.98 1.64
N PHE A 81 3.82 3.58 2.76
CA PHE A 81 2.96 2.41 2.87
C PHE A 81 1.69 2.62 2.04
N VAL A 82 1.33 1.62 1.25
CA VAL A 82 0.12 1.60 0.43
C VAL A 82 -1.09 1.32 1.31
N THR A 83 -2.12 2.15 1.18
CA THR A 83 -3.30 2.11 2.07
C THR A 83 -4.54 1.57 1.38
N GLU A 84 -4.63 1.73 0.06
CA GLU A 84 -5.82 1.45 -0.73
C GLU A 84 -6.04 -0.04 -1.04
N ALA A 85 -5.00 -0.88 -0.89
CA ALA A 85 -5.06 -2.31 -1.17
C ALA A 85 -4.23 -3.13 -0.15
N GLU A 86 -4.56 -4.40 -0.01
CA GLU A 86 -3.73 -5.37 0.71
C GLU A 86 -2.69 -5.97 -0.25
N PRO A 87 -1.41 -6.08 0.12
CA PRO A 87 -0.44 -6.77 -0.72
C PRO A 87 -0.87 -8.22 -1.02
N VAL A 88 -0.67 -8.66 -2.25
CA VAL A 88 -0.98 -10.05 -2.64
C VAL A 88 0.12 -11.01 -2.18
N GLY A 89 -0.26 -12.20 -1.74
CA GLY A 89 0.69 -13.27 -1.42
C GLY A 89 1.47 -13.75 -2.65
N MET A 90 2.70 -14.20 -2.45
CA MET A 90 3.57 -14.72 -3.51
C MET A 90 3.50 -16.24 -3.62
N THR A 91 3.68 -16.78 -4.82
CA THR A 91 4.07 -18.19 -4.97
C THR A 91 5.53 -18.38 -4.62
N THR A 92 5.89 -19.55 -4.11
CA THR A 92 7.20 -19.79 -3.47
C THR A 92 8.13 -20.69 -4.30
N ASN A 93 7.59 -21.49 -5.22
CA ASN A 93 8.34 -22.49 -5.95
C ASN A 93 8.90 -21.94 -7.28
N MET A 94 10.17 -22.21 -7.57
CA MET A 94 10.84 -21.75 -8.78
C MET A 94 10.82 -22.76 -9.93
N ASP A 95 10.37 -24.00 -9.73
CA ASP A 95 10.13 -24.94 -10.83
C ASP A 95 8.76 -24.66 -11.49
N GLY A 96 8.80 -24.11 -12.71
CA GLY A 96 7.60 -23.80 -13.48
C GLY A 96 6.69 -25.00 -13.75
N LYS A 97 7.19 -26.25 -13.66
CA LYS A 97 6.38 -27.47 -13.81
C LYS A 97 5.31 -27.59 -12.74
N VAL A 98 5.56 -27.09 -11.54
CA VAL A 98 4.63 -27.16 -10.40
C VAL A 98 3.29 -26.49 -10.74
N TYR A 99 3.33 -25.38 -11.48
CA TYR A 99 2.14 -24.61 -11.84
C TYR A 99 1.36 -25.14 -13.06
N ALA A 100 1.78 -26.30 -13.62
CA ALA A 100 1.02 -27.00 -14.64
C ALA A 100 -0.07 -27.92 -14.04
N ASP A 101 0.03 -28.24 -12.75
CA ASP A 101 -0.96 -29.04 -12.03
C ASP A 101 -2.28 -28.27 -11.86
N ARG A 102 -3.32 -28.74 -12.56
CA ARG A 102 -4.63 -28.08 -12.61
C ARG A 102 -5.55 -28.46 -11.47
N GLU A 103 -5.21 -29.47 -10.68
CA GLU A 103 -5.94 -29.80 -9.46
C GLU A 103 -5.52 -28.85 -8.34
N ASN A 104 -4.21 -28.64 -8.20
CA ASN A 104 -3.66 -27.69 -7.23
C ASN A 104 -3.83 -26.23 -7.68
N TYR A 105 -3.76 -25.98 -8.99
CA TYR A 105 -3.85 -24.64 -9.57
C TYR A 105 -4.92 -24.55 -10.68
N PRO A 106 -6.20 -24.56 -10.30
CA PRO A 106 -7.31 -24.69 -11.23
C PRO A 106 -7.63 -23.42 -12.03
N GLU A 107 -7.23 -22.24 -11.56
CA GLU A 107 -7.53 -20.94 -12.17
C GLU A 107 -6.26 -20.10 -12.31
N ARG A 108 -6.13 -19.37 -13.42
CA ARG A 108 -4.98 -18.51 -13.72
C ARG A 108 -5.41 -17.30 -14.53
N VAL A 109 -5.02 -16.11 -14.10
CA VAL A 109 -5.42 -14.84 -14.73
C VAL A 109 -4.23 -13.92 -14.92
N ARG A 110 -4.36 -12.98 -15.85
CA ARG A 110 -3.43 -11.85 -15.99
C ARG A 110 -4.20 -10.56 -16.26
N ILE A 111 -3.52 -9.44 -16.06
CA ILE A 111 -4.02 -8.09 -16.33
C ILE A 111 -2.86 -7.21 -16.75
N GLY A 112 -3.07 -6.27 -17.66
CA GLY A 112 -2.05 -5.30 -18.06
C GLY A 112 -2.61 -4.22 -18.98
N SER A 113 -1.75 -3.29 -19.37
CA SER A 113 -2.13 -2.10 -20.14
C SER A 113 -1.34 -1.96 -21.44
N GLY A 114 -0.82 -3.05 -22.00
CA GLY A 114 -0.08 -3.02 -23.27
C GLY A 114 -0.91 -2.49 -24.44
N ARG A 115 -0.32 -2.52 -25.65
CA ARG A 115 -1.07 -2.21 -26.86
C ARG A 115 -2.26 -3.15 -26.98
N GLN A 116 -3.41 -2.59 -27.27
CA GLN A 116 -4.67 -3.30 -27.24
C GLN A 116 -5.04 -3.74 -28.65
N TYR A 117 -5.34 -5.02 -28.78
CA TYR A 117 -5.71 -5.66 -30.05
C TYR A 117 -6.91 -6.58 -29.85
N TRP A 118 -7.66 -6.85 -30.93
CA TRP A 118 -8.58 -7.98 -30.98
C TRP A 118 -8.23 -8.93 -32.14
N ARG A 119 -8.79 -10.14 -32.10
CA ARG A 119 -8.71 -11.17 -33.16
C ARG A 119 -10.08 -11.82 -33.37
N THR A 120 -10.33 -12.33 -34.57
CA THR A 120 -11.57 -13.01 -34.96
C THR A 120 -11.30 -14.46 -35.34
N ASP A 121 -12.34 -15.31 -35.30
CA ASP A 121 -12.25 -16.73 -35.70
C ASP A 121 -11.72 -16.88 -37.14
N LYS A 122 -12.13 -15.98 -38.05
CA LYS A 122 -11.68 -15.98 -39.44
C LYS A 122 -10.18 -15.75 -39.59
N ASP A 123 -9.56 -14.94 -38.72
CA ASP A 123 -8.10 -14.71 -38.76
C ASP A 123 -7.33 -15.95 -38.32
N GLU A 124 -7.91 -16.76 -37.42
CA GLU A 124 -7.35 -18.04 -36.99
C GLU A 124 -7.49 -19.11 -38.08
N GLU A 125 -8.65 -19.21 -38.74
CA GLU A 125 -8.91 -20.16 -39.84
C GLU A 125 -7.98 -19.94 -41.04
N THR A 126 -7.70 -18.68 -41.36
CA THR A 126 -6.86 -18.31 -42.51
C THR A 126 -5.37 -18.18 -42.16
N ASN A 127 -5.02 -18.45 -40.89
CA ASN A 127 -3.69 -18.25 -40.31
C ASN A 127 -3.07 -16.89 -40.67
N VAL A 128 -3.90 -15.86 -40.81
CA VAL A 128 -3.42 -14.54 -41.21
C VAL A 128 -2.64 -13.96 -40.04
N HIS A 129 -1.44 -13.47 -40.35
CA HIS A 129 -0.58 -12.82 -39.38
C HIS A 129 -1.06 -11.41 -39.00
N SER A 130 -2.36 -11.23 -38.75
CA SER A 130 -2.98 -9.95 -38.41
C SER A 130 -3.68 -10.01 -37.05
N SER A 131 -3.52 -8.94 -36.28
CA SER A 131 -4.40 -8.58 -35.17
C SER A 131 -4.83 -7.13 -35.41
N TYR A 132 -6.05 -6.76 -35.02
CA TYR A 132 -6.54 -5.42 -35.28
C TYR A 132 -6.24 -4.54 -34.08
N TYR A 133 -5.52 -3.45 -34.32
CA TYR A 133 -5.13 -2.49 -33.29
C TYR A 133 -6.32 -1.65 -32.85
N VAL A 134 -6.50 -1.53 -31.53
CA VAL A 134 -7.58 -0.74 -30.91
C VAL A 134 -7.01 0.49 -30.20
N SER A 135 -5.96 0.32 -29.40
CA SER A 135 -5.41 1.39 -28.57
C SER A 135 -3.92 1.20 -28.28
N GLY A 136 -3.24 2.31 -28.03
CA GLY A 136 -1.85 2.32 -27.60
C GLY A 136 -1.69 1.78 -26.18
N ALA A 137 -0.45 1.47 -25.81
CA ALA A 137 -0.12 1.06 -24.45
C ALA A 137 -0.39 2.18 -23.43
N TYR A 138 -0.58 1.78 -22.18
CA TYR A 138 -0.73 2.61 -20.98
C TYR A 138 -1.98 3.51 -20.99
N ARG A 139 -3.02 3.12 -21.74
CA ARG A 139 -4.30 3.87 -21.84
C ARG A 139 -5.36 3.36 -20.88
N TYR A 140 -5.54 2.05 -20.81
CA TYR A 140 -6.49 1.36 -19.94
C TYR A 140 -6.02 -0.09 -19.73
N LEU A 141 -6.63 -0.78 -18.75
CA LEU A 141 -6.33 -2.16 -18.41
C LEU A 141 -7.22 -3.13 -19.17
N THR A 142 -6.66 -4.25 -19.60
CA THR A 142 -7.40 -5.42 -20.07
C THR A 142 -6.93 -6.66 -19.31
N ALA A 143 -7.89 -7.52 -18.96
CA ALA A 143 -7.67 -8.69 -18.12
C ALA A 143 -8.47 -9.89 -18.63
N GLY A 144 -8.08 -11.07 -18.18
CA GLY A 144 -8.76 -12.32 -18.49
C GLY A 144 -7.98 -13.52 -17.95
N ASN A 145 -8.49 -14.73 -18.20
CA ASN A 145 -7.71 -15.93 -17.90
C ASN A 145 -6.49 -16.01 -18.83
N THR A 146 -5.45 -16.70 -18.39
CA THR A 146 -4.26 -16.85 -19.24
C THR A 146 -4.49 -17.87 -20.36
N HIS A 147 -3.54 -17.92 -21.29
CA HIS A 147 -3.35 -19.10 -22.14
C HIS A 147 -2.92 -20.33 -21.33
N THR A 148 -2.91 -21.49 -21.99
CA THR A 148 -2.45 -22.75 -21.39
C THR A 148 -0.93 -22.76 -21.30
N GLN A 149 -0.39 -23.39 -20.26
CA GLN A 149 1.04 -23.56 -20.12
C GLN A 149 1.59 -24.53 -21.17
N SER A 150 2.56 -24.06 -21.95
CA SER A 150 3.19 -24.78 -23.05
C SER A 150 4.68 -25.01 -22.84
N GLY A 151 5.29 -24.27 -21.92
CA GLY A 151 6.68 -24.47 -21.51
C GLY A 151 6.89 -24.11 -20.05
N ASN A 152 7.97 -24.65 -19.48
CA ASN A 152 8.40 -24.40 -18.11
C ASN A 152 9.93 -24.41 -18.04
N GLY A 153 10.46 -23.85 -16.97
CA GLY A 153 11.88 -23.91 -16.63
C GLY A 153 12.11 -23.54 -15.17
N ASN A 154 13.38 -23.46 -14.78
CA ASN A 154 13.76 -22.94 -13.47
C ASN A 154 13.64 -21.40 -13.48
N GLY A 155 12.63 -20.87 -12.79
CA GLY A 155 12.30 -19.45 -12.70
C GLY A 155 11.38 -18.91 -13.80
N THR A 156 10.87 -19.75 -14.70
CA THR A 156 10.05 -19.29 -15.84
C THR A 156 8.88 -20.21 -16.17
N VAL A 157 7.83 -19.60 -16.72
CA VAL A 157 6.69 -20.30 -17.35
C VAL A 157 6.35 -19.64 -18.68
N ASN A 158 6.05 -20.47 -19.69
CA ASN A 158 5.63 -20.00 -21.01
C ASN A 158 4.19 -20.45 -21.27
N LEU A 159 3.35 -19.50 -21.67
CA LEU A 159 1.94 -19.74 -21.94
C LEU A 159 1.66 -19.48 -23.41
N SER A 160 0.98 -20.41 -24.08
CA SER A 160 0.55 -20.25 -25.46
C SER A 160 -0.81 -20.86 -25.73
N GLY A 161 -1.48 -20.36 -26.77
CA GLY A 161 -2.79 -20.85 -27.17
C GLY A 161 -3.48 -19.94 -28.17
N ASN A 162 -4.74 -20.28 -28.46
CA ASN A 162 -5.62 -19.49 -29.29
C ASN A 162 -6.44 -18.53 -28.41
N VAL A 163 -6.54 -17.25 -28.78
CA VAL A 163 -7.29 -16.22 -28.03
C VAL A 163 -8.78 -16.24 -28.34
N VAL A 164 -9.19 -16.80 -29.48
CA VAL A 164 -10.61 -16.82 -29.89
C VAL A 164 -11.36 -18.06 -29.37
N SER A 165 -10.64 -19.02 -28.77
CA SER A 165 -11.22 -20.24 -28.23
C SER A 165 -11.03 -20.32 -26.71
N PRO A 166 -12.08 -20.66 -25.94
CA PRO A 166 -11.95 -20.94 -24.52
C PRO A 166 -10.88 -22.01 -24.24
N ASN A 167 -10.28 -21.94 -23.05
CA ASN A 167 -9.36 -22.97 -22.58
C ASN A 167 -9.73 -23.41 -21.15
N HIS A 168 -8.90 -24.29 -20.57
CA HIS A 168 -9.17 -24.84 -19.24
C HIS A 168 -9.34 -23.78 -18.12
N TYR A 169 -8.64 -22.65 -18.23
CA TYR A 169 -8.69 -21.56 -17.25
C TYR A 169 -9.86 -20.59 -17.47
N GLY A 170 -10.61 -20.74 -18.57
CA GLY A 170 -11.82 -19.97 -18.79
C GLY A 170 -12.05 -19.48 -20.22
N PRO A 171 -13.15 -18.74 -20.41
CA PRO A 171 -13.64 -18.30 -21.71
C PRO A 171 -12.99 -17.00 -22.23
N LEU A 172 -12.17 -16.32 -21.43
CA LEU A 172 -11.55 -15.04 -21.75
C LEU A 172 -10.01 -15.15 -21.77
N PRO A 173 -9.43 -16.04 -22.60
CA PRO A 173 -7.98 -16.09 -22.73
C PRO A 173 -7.46 -14.75 -23.24
N THR A 174 -6.39 -14.25 -22.62
CA THR A 174 -5.71 -13.03 -23.05
C THR A 174 -4.20 -13.22 -23.10
N GLY A 175 -3.59 -12.77 -24.20
CA GLY A 175 -2.15 -12.70 -24.39
C GLY A 175 -1.64 -11.28 -24.26
N GLY A 176 -0.43 -11.11 -23.71
CA GLY A 176 0.21 -9.80 -23.58
C GLY A 176 0.92 -9.36 -24.86
N SER A 177 1.07 -8.04 -25.03
CA SER A 177 1.69 -7.39 -26.18
C SER A 177 2.77 -6.36 -25.76
N LYS A 178 3.24 -5.53 -26.71
CA LYS A 178 4.17 -4.44 -26.38
C LYS A 178 3.53 -3.49 -25.36
N GLY A 179 4.17 -3.33 -24.21
CA GLY A 179 3.70 -2.51 -23.10
C GLY A 179 3.10 -3.31 -21.94
N ASP A 180 2.82 -4.61 -22.12
CA ASP A 180 2.42 -5.50 -21.02
C ASP A 180 3.61 -6.06 -20.22
N SER A 181 4.84 -5.73 -20.62
CA SER A 181 6.02 -6.09 -19.83
C SER A 181 5.90 -5.63 -18.39
N GLY A 182 6.20 -6.50 -17.43
CA GLY A 182 6.05 -6.28 -16.00
C GLY A 182 4.65 -6.55 -15.47
N SER A 183 3.65 -6.64 -16.34
CA SER A 183 2.26 -6.88 -15.92
C SER A 183 2.11 -8.24 -15.22
N PRO A 184 1.30 -8.32 -14.15
CA PRO A 184 1.25 -9.49 -13.30
C PRO A 184 0.39 -10.62 -13.87
N MET A 185 0.78 -11.84 -13.51
CA MET A 185 0.02 -13.07 -13.66
C MET A 185 -0.23 -13.67 -12.28
N PHE A 186 -1.47 -14.05 -12.02
CA PHE A 186 -1.92 -14.65 -10.77
C PHE A 186 -2.38 -16.07 -10.98
N ILE A 187 -2.24 -16.89 -9.95
CA ILE A 187 -2.70 -18.27 -9.92
C ILE A 187 -3.47 -18.52 -8.63
N TYR A 188 -4.55 -19.29 -8.72
CA TYR A 188 -5.31 -19.67 -7.54
C TYR A 188 -4.77 -20.97 -6.97
N ASP A 189 -4.33 -20.95 -5.71
CA ASP A 189 -3.92 -22.16 -4.98
C ASP A 189 -5.17 -22.78 -4.33
N ALA A 190 -5.60 -23.93 -4.84
CA ALA A 190 -6.81 -24.60 -4.36
C ALA A 190 -6.68 -25.16 -2.93
N LYS A 191 -5.46 -25.48 -2.49
CA LYS A 191 -5.19 -25.97 -1.13
C LYS A 191 -5.25 -24.83 -0.13
N LYS A 192 -4.63 -23.70 -0.48
CA LYS A 192 -4.63 -22.50 0.36
C LYS A 192 -5.89 -21.63 0.20
N LYS A 193 -6.72 -21.90 -0.82
CA LYS A 193 -7.94 -21.14 -1.17
C LYS A 193 -7.70 -19.65 -1.36
N GLN A 194 -6.60 -19.29 -2.01
CA GLN A 194 -6.21 -17.89 -2.22
C GLN A 194 -5.59 -17.66 -3.59
N TRP A 195 -5.76 -16.45 -4.10
CA TRP A 195 -5.01 -15.96 -5.25
C TRP A 195 -3.61 -15.54 -4.81
N LEU A 196 -2.61 -16.00 -5.54
CA LEU A 196 -1.21 -15.62 -5.36
C LEU A 196 -0.69 -15.00 -6.65
N ILE A 197 0.20 -14.02 -6.54
CA ILE A 197 0.99 -13.60 -7.69
C ILE A 197 2.00 -14.69 -8.01
N ASN A 198 1.98 -15.15 -9.26
CA ASN A 198 2.80 -16.27 -9.72
C ASN A 198 3.99 -15.78 -10.55
N ALA A 199 3.76 -14.81 -11.44
CA ALA A 199 4.81 -14.35 -12.34
C ALA A 199 4.55 -12.94 -12.87
N VAL A 200 5.57 -12.30 -13.44
CA VAL A 200 5.45 -11.07 -14.23
C VAL A 200 5.80 -11.33 -15.68
N LEU A 201 5.07 -10.69 -16.60
CA LEU A 201 5.29 -10.88 -18.04
C LEU A 201 6.62 -10.25 -18.46
N GLN A 202 7.48 -11.02 -19.12
CA GLN A 202 8.80 -10.55 -19.56
C GLN A 202 8.89 -10.46 -21.08
N THR A 203 8.51 -11.54 -21.76
CA THR A 203 8.62 -11.67 -23.21
C THR A 203 7.28 -12.06 -23.82
N GLY A 204 7.07 -11.71 -25.08
CA GLY A 204 5.87 -12.09 -25.80
C GLY A 204 6.01 -11.91 -27.30
N HIS A 205 5.10 -12.54 -28.03
CA HIS A 205 4.95 -12.35 -29.48
C HIS A 205 3.85 -11.32 -29.75
N PRO A 206 4.18 -10.03 -29.87
CA PRO A 206 3.23 -8.93 -29.68
C PRO A 206 2.14 -8.81 -30.75
N PHE A 207 2.26 -9.52 -31.88
CA PHE A 207 1.30 -9.45 -32.98
C PHE A 207 0.30 -10.59 -33.00
N PHE A 208 0.57 -11.70 -32.30
CA PHE A 208 -0.27 -12.90 -32.33
C PHE A 208 -1.09 -13.07 -31.07
N GLY A 209 -0.65 -12.52 -29.93
CA GLY A 209 -1.23 -12.86 -28.63
C GLY A 209 -1.16 -14.35 -28.31
N ARG A 210 -0.40 -15.14 -29.09
CA ARG A 210 -0.38 -16.61 -29.00
C ARG A 210 0.64 -17.15 -28.03
N GLY A 211 1.54 -16.32 -27.49
CA GLY A 211 2.66 -16.79 -26.68
C GLY A 211 3.30 -15.69 -25.82
N ASN A 212 3.41 -15.93 -24.52
CA ASN A 212 4.07 -15.05 -23.55
C ASN A 212 4.96 -15.86 -22.60
N GLY A 213 6.15 -15.34 -22.33
CA GLY A 213 7.07 -15.84 -21.32
C GLY A 213 7.00 -14.96 -20.07
N PHE A 214 6.89 -15.62 -18.92
CA PHE A 214 6.79 -14.97 -17.62
C PHE A 214 7.95 -15.40 -16.70
N GLN A 215 8.40 -14.45 -15.89
CA GLN A 215 9.39 -14.66 -14.83
C GLN A 215 8.65 -14.93 -13.51
N LEU A 216 8.89 -16.10 -12.92
CA LEU A 216 8.29 -16.50 -11.65
C LEU A 216 8.68 -15.53 -10.52
N ILE A 217 7.79 -15.37 -9.55
CA ILE A 217 8.02 -14.52 -8.39
C ILE A 217 9.09 -15.10 -7.49
N ARG A 218 9.99 -14.25 -7.01
CA ARG A 218 11.20 -14.62 -6.26
C ARG A 218 11.04 -14.27 -4.78
N GLU A 219 10.12 -14.97 -4.11
CA GLU A 219 9.76 -14.69 -2.72
C GLU A 219 10.96 -14.80 -1.76
N GLU A 220 11.78 -15.84 -1.90
CA GLU A 220 12.95 -16.03 -1.04
C GLU A 220 13.93 -14.85 -1.17
N TRP A 221 14.19 -14.39 -2.39
CA TRP A 221 15.01 -13.21 -2.65
C TRP A 221 14.40 -11.93 -2.06
N PHE A 222 13.08 -11.79 -2.14
CA PHE A 222 12.38 -10.66 -1.52
C PHE A 222 12.65 -10.59 -0.02
N TYR A 223 12.36 -11.66 0.72
CA TYR A 223 12.45 -11.64 2.18
C TYR A 223 13.90 -11.65 2.68
N ASN A 224 14.79 -12.40 2.03
CA ASN A 224 16.15 -12.59 2.52
C ASN A 224 17.11 -11.47 2.13
N GLU A 225 16.83 -10.74 1.04
CA GLU A 225 17.75 -9.71 0.54
C GLU A 225 17.09 -8.34 0.39
N VAL A 226 15.93 -8.26 -0.26
CA VAL A 226 15.27 -6.96 -0.53
C VAL A 226 14.73 -6.35 0.76
N LEU A 227 13.81 -7.05 1.43
CA LEU A 227 13.19 -6.58 2.66
C LEU A 227 14.19 -6.56 3.82
N ALA A 228 15.07 -7.56 3.92
CA ALA A 228 16.03 -7.67 5.02
C ALA A 228 16.98 -6.46 5.10
N VAL A 229 17.41 -5.91 3.96
CA VAL A 229 18.26 -4.71 3.92
C VAL A 229 17.50 -3.47 4.39
N ASP A 230 16.18 -3.43 4.16
CA ASP A 230 15.31 -2.31 4.53
C ASP A 230 14.74 -2.39 5.94
N ALA A 231 14.79 -3.58 6.54
CA ALA A 231 14.29 -3.89 7.89
C ALA A 231 15.40 -4.48 8.78
N PRO A 232 16.55 -3.80 8.95
CA PRO A 232 17.62 -4.31 9.79
C PRO A 232 17.16 -4.42 11.25
N SER A 233 17.51 -5.51 11.92
CA SER A 233 17.27 -5.67 13.34
C SER A 233 18.09 -4.63 14.13
N VAL A 234 17.43 -3.64 14.72
CA VAL A 234 18.10 -2.63 15.57
C VAL A 234 18.38 -3.19 16.97
N PHE A 235 17.45 -3.98 17.50
CA PHE A 235 17.60 -4.74 18.74
C PHE A 235 17.30 -6.22 18.47
N GLN A 236 17.67 -7.11 19.42
CA GLN A 236 17.30 -8.52 19.32
C GLN A 236 15.77 -8.67 19.29
N ARG A 237 15.26 -9.52 18.40
CA ARG A 237 13.82 -9.74 18.15
C ARG A 237 13.06 -10.45 19.28
N TYR A 238 13.67 -10.62 20.45
CA TYR A 238 12.92 -11.08 21.61
C TYR A 238 12.01 -9.94 22.05
N ILE A 239 10.71 -10.21 22.19
CA ILE A 239 9.70 -9.26 22.66
C ILE A 239 9.38 -9.58 24.13
N PRO A 240 10.20 -9.14 25.10
CA PRO A 240 9.92 -9.39 26.50
C PRO A 240 8.87 -8.42 27.06
N PRO A 241 8.24 -8.75 28.20
CA PRO A 241 7.44 -7.81 28.97
C PRO A 241 8.37 -6.93 29.81
N ILE A 242 8.96 -5.91 29.18
CA ILE A 242 9.99 -5.06 29.81
C ILE A 242 9.52 -3.65 30.13
N ASN A 243 8.42 -3.17 29.54
CA ASN A 243 8.05 -1.74 29.63
C ASN A 243 9.23 -0.85 29.21
N GLY A 244 9.81 -1.16 28.06
CA GLY A 244 11.02 -0.53 27.54
C GLY A 244 10.80 0.95 27.27
N HIS A 245 11.77 1.77 27.68
CA HIS A 245 11.82 3.18 27.32
C HIS A 245 12.80 3.38 26.16
N TYR A 246 12.26 3.74 25.01
CA TYR A 246 12.98 4.04 23.79
C TYR A 246 13.14 5.55 23.64
N SER A 247 14.32 6.01 23.25
CA SER A 247 14.60 7.40 22.88
C SER A 247 15.17 7.43 21.46
N PHE A 248 14.55 8.23 20.59
CA PHE A 248 14.89 8.31 19.17
C PHE A 248 15.31 9.72 18.79
N VAL A 249 16.58 9.85 18.40
CA VAL A 249 17.24 11.10 18.04
C VAL A 249 17.72 11.03 16.59
N SER A 250 17.44 12.05 15.80
CA SER A 250 18.09 12.32 14.51
C SER A 250 19.39 13.11 14.70
N ASN A 251 20.46 12.72 14.00
CA ASN A 251 21.70 13.50 13.90
C ASN A 251 21.68 14.50 12.74
N ASN A 252 20.59 14.53 11.95
CA ASN A 252 20.40 15.40 10.78
C ASN A 252 21.43 15.22 9.65
N ASP A 253 22.16 14.10 9.63
CA ASP A 253 23.16 13.73 8.62
C ASP A 253 22.81 12.43 7.87
N GLY A 254 21.56 11.97 8.01
CA GLY A 254 21.10 10.67 7.53
C GLY A 254 21.24 9.54 8.55
N THR A 255 21.81 9.78 9.73
CA THR A 255 21.86 8.81 10.82
C THR A 255 21.00 9.26 12.00
N GLY A 256 20.60 8.29 12.82
CA GLY A 256 19.94 8.52 14.09
C GLY A 256 20.38 7.49 15.12
N LYS A 257 20.02 7.77 16.37
CA LYS A 257 20.28 6.89 17.52
C LYS A 257 18.95 6.46 18.13
N LEU A 258 18.77 5.15 18.28
CA LEU A 258 17.67 4.55 19.02
C LEU A 258 18.24 3.92 20.29
N THR A 259 17.83 4.42 21.45
CA THR A 259 18.31 3.92 22.76
C THR A 259 17.16 3.22 23.47
N LEU A 260 17.32 1.94 23.80
CA LEU A 260 16.40 1.18 24.64
C LEU A 260 16.94 1.12 26.07
N THR A 261 16.23 1.71 27.02
CA THR A 261 16.50 1.58 28.45
C THR A 261 15.48 0.63 29.09
N ARG A 262 15.97 -0.45 29.68
CA ARG A 262 15.14 -1.43 30.40
C ARG A 262 15.03 -1.03 31.88
N PRO A 263 13.81 -0.87 32.42
CA PRO A 263 13.60 -0.69 33.85
C PRO A 263 14.25 -1.82 34.65
N SER A 264 14.90 -1.47 35.76
CA SER A 264 15.45 -2.46 36.68
C SER A 264 14.35 -3.07 37.53
N LYS A 265 14.33 -4.41 37.64
CA LYS A 265 13.36 -5.13 38.50
C LYS A 265 13.78 -5.17 39.98
N ASP A 266 15.03 -4.88 40.30
CA ASP A 266 15.65 -5.10 41.62
C ASP A 266 16.39 -3.89 42.19
N GLY A 267 16.26 -2.71 41.56
CA GLY A 267 16.97 -1.49 41.97
C GLY A 267 18.42 -1.40 41.47
N SER A 268 18.90 -2.38 40.69
CA SER A 268 20.17 -2.27 39.96
C SER A 268 20.14 -1.20 38.85
N LYS A 269 21.30 -0.79 38.32
CA LYS A 269 21.38 0.20 37.23
C LYS A 269 20.61 -0.29 36.00
N ALA A 270 19.75 0.57 35.45
CA ALA A 270 19.04 0.30 34.21
C ALA A 270 20.02 -0.05 33.08
N LYS A 271 19.77 -1.16 32.39
CA LYS A 271 20.57 -1.58 31.24
C LYS A 271 20.07 -0.84 30.01
N SER A 272 20.98 -0.20 29.28
CA SER A 272 20.66 0.49 28.04
C SER A 272 21.36 -0.17 26.85
N GLU A 273 20.62 -0.38 25.78
CA GLU A 273 21.10 -0.83 24.48
C GLU A 273 20.96 0.33 23.50
N VAL A 274 21.98 0.55 22.67
CA VAL A 274 22.02 1.63 21.69
C VAL A 274 22.16 1.03 20.31
N GLY A 275 21.24 1.36 19.41
CA GLY A 275 21.31 1.05 18.00
C GLY A 275 21.44 2.32 17.15
N THR A 276 22.24 2.24 16.09
CA THR A 276 22.27 3.27 15.04
C THR A 276 21.24 2.93 13.98
N VAL A 277 20.45 3.92 13.57
CA VAL A 277 19.47 3.79 12.49
C VAL A 277 19.82 4.71 11.33
N LYS A 278 19.40 4.33 10.12
CA LYS A 278 19.54 5.18 8.94
C LYS A 278 18.20 5.87 8.65
N LEU A 279 18.28 7.16 8.34
CA LEU A 279 17.17 8.08 8.15
C LEU A 279 17.24 8.74 6.76
N PHE A 280 16.41 9.74 6.47
CA PHE A 280 16.58 10.54 5.27
C PHE A 280 17.96 11.21 5.27
N ASN A 281 18.73 11.01 4.20
CA ASN A 281 20.09 11.56 4.10
C ASN A 281 20.17 12.73 3.11
N PRO A 282 20.22 13.99 3.58
CA PRO A 282 20.26 15.16 2.70
C PRO A 282 21.56 15.28 1.90
N SER A 283 22.65 14.66 2.36
CA SER A 283 23.97 14.72 1.74
C SER A 283 24.10 13.83 0.50
N LEU A 284 23.19 12.86 0.33
CA LEU A 284 23.15 12.03 -0.88
C LEU A 284 22.54 12.79 -2.07
N ASN A 285 22.72 12.29 -3.28
CA ASN A 285 22.05 12.83 -4.46
C ASN A 285 20.54 12.62 -4.38
N GLN A 286 19.76 13.61 -4.81
CA GLN A 286 18.29 13.50 -4.88
C GLN A 286 17.85 12.32 -5.75
N THR A 287 18.53 12.13 -6.88
CA THR A 287 18.32 11.02 -7.79
C THR A 287 19.64 10.37 -8.16
N ALA A 288 19.63 9.05 -8.38
CA ALA A 288 20.76 8.33 -8.96
C ALA A 288 20.25 7.22 -9.90
N LYS A 289 21.16 6.64 -10.68
CA LYS A 289 20.86 5.54 -11.60
C LYS A 289 21.26 4.22 -10.98
N GLU A 290 20.34 3.26 -10.98
CA GLU A 290 20.59 1.90 -10.52
C GLU A 290 21.14 1.02 -11.66
N ARG A 291 22.06 0.13 -11.34
CA ARG A 291 22.60 -0.84 -12.30
C ARG A 291 21.49 -1.81 -12.72
N VAL A 292 21.42 -2.12 -14.01
CA VAL A 292 20.48 -3.09 -14.58
C VAL A 292 21.24 -4.01 -15.53
N LYS A 293 20.90 -5.30 -15.51
CA LYS A 293 21.46 -6.31 -16.43
C LYS A 293 20.61 -6.46 -17.70
N ALA A 294 19.30 -6.23 -17.60
CA ALA A 294 18.39 -6.15 -18.73
C ALA A 294 18.59 -4.86 -19.55
N ALA A 295 18.21 -4.87 -20.84
CA ALA A 295 18.28 -3.69 -21.69
C ALA A 295 17.09 -2.75 -21.47
N ALA A 296 17.37 -1.43 -21.48
CA ALA A 296 16.50 -0.25 -21.51
C ALA A 296 15.96 0.35 -20.18
N GLY A 297 15.93 1.70 -20.17
CA GLY A 297 15.39 2.57 -19.12
C GLY A 297 16.41 3.44 -18.39
N TYR A 298 16.00 4.61 -17.90
CA TYR A 298 16.84 5.51 -17.11
C TYR A 298 17.22 4.94 -15.75
N ASN A 299 16.38 4.03 -15.21
CA ASN A 299 16.59 3.30 -13.97
C ASN A 299 16.87 4.23 -12.77
N ILE A 300 16.11 5.33 -12.70
CA ILE A 300 16.27 6.35 -11.66
C ILE A 300 15.69 5.84 -10.33
N TYR A 301 16.37 6.12 -9.22
CA TYR A 301 15.91 5.93 -7.85
C TYR A 301 16.28 7.15 -6.99
N GLN A 302 15.84 7.18 -5.72
CA GLN A 302 15.99 8.33 -4.81
C GLN A 302 16.87 8.00 -3.59
N PRO A 303 18.20 8.15 -3.68
CA PRO A 303 19.14 7.78 -2.60
C PRO A 303 18.82 8.41 -1.24
N ARG A 304 18.41 9.70 -1.22
CA ARG A 304 18.10 10.41 0.04
C ARG A 304 16.99 9.73 0.84
N MET A 305 15.92 9.33 0.15
CA MET A 305 14.73 8.70 0.74
C MET A 305 15.00 7.24 1.10
N GLU A 306 15.62 6.52 0.17
CA GLU A 306 15.94 5.08 0.32
C GLU A 306 16.91 4.79 1.47
N TYR A 307 17.80 5.74 1.81
CA TYR A 307 18.74 5.57 2.91
C TYR A 307 18.03 5.22 4.23
N GLY A 308 16.82 5.76 4.43
CA GLY A 308 15.95 5.50 5.57
C GLY A 308 15.47 4.06 5.67
N LYS A 309 15.53 3.48 6.87
CA LYS A 309 15.21 2.06 7.12
C LYS A 309 14.03 1.89 8.07
N ASN A 310 13.30 0.79 7.90
CA ASN A 310 12.19 0.42 8.76
C ASN A 310 12.71 0.06 10.15
N ILE A 311 11.93 0.38 11.17
CA ILE A 311 12.23 0.03 12.56
C ILE A 311 11.06 -0.80 13.10
N TYR A 312 11.39 -1.94 13.71
CA TYR A 312 10.45 -2.82 14.38
C TYR A 312 10.63 -2.65 15.89
N LEU A 313 9.54 -2.33 16.57
CA LEU A 313 9.46 -2.14 18.00
C LEU A 313 8.46 -3.15 18.56
N GLY A 314 8.88 -3.90 19.58
CA GLY A 314 8.01 -4.83 20.26
C GLY A 314 8.17 -4.79 21.77
N ASP A 315 7.06 -4.85 22.49
CA ASP A 315 7.01 -4.98 23.95
C ASP A 315 5.74 -5.75 24.38
N GLN A 316 5.87 -6.78 25.21
CA GLN A 316 4.71 -7.53 25.74
C GLN A 316 4.08 -6.85 26.97
N GLY A 317 4.70 -5.78 27.49
CA GLY A 317 4.10 -4.87 28.44
C GLY A 317 3.54 -3.64 27.70
N LYS A 318 3.96 -2.45 28.13
CA LYS A 318 3.66 -1.20 27.43
C LYS A 318 4.93 -0.39 27.24
N GLY A 319 5.45 -0.39 26.00
CA GLY A 319 6.63 0.36 25.63
C GLY A 319 6.38 1.86 25.60
N THR A 320 7.43 2.67 25.71
CA THR A 320 7.36 4.12 25.47
C THR A 320 8.45 4.54 24.50
N LEU A 321 8.11 5.22 23.41
CA LEU A 321 9.04 5.83 22.48
C LEU A 321 9.00 7.35 22.60
N THR A 322 10.08 7.96 23.06
CA THR A 322 10.26 9.41 23.02
C THR A 322 10.94 9.80 21.71
N ILE A 323 10.30 10.67 20.91
CA ILE A 323 10.90 11.31 19.75
C ILE A 323 11.56 12.62 20.22
N GLU A 324 12.89 12.65 20.24
CA GLU A 324 13.65 13.70 20.92
C GLU A 324 13.83 14.97 20.10
N ASN A 325 13.75 14.85 18.77
CA ASN A 325 13.81 15.96 17.82
C ASN A 325 13.12 15.54 16.52
N ASN A 326 12.98 16.47 15.57
CA ASN A 326 12.33 16.18 14.28
C ASN A 326 12.99 14.99 13.57
N ILE A 327 12.19 13.98 13.23
CA ILE A 327 12.64 12.80 12.50
C ILE A 327 12.06 12.82 11.09
N ASN A 328 12.94 12.82 10.08
CA ASN A 328 12.59 12.41 8.74
C ASN A 328 13.24 11.05 8.46
N GLN A 329 12.44 9.99 8.50
CA GLN A 329 12.87 8.62 8.31
C GLN A 329 12.95 8.24 6.81
N GLY A 330 12.69 9.17 5.89
CA GLY A 330 12.69 8.89 4.45
C GLY A 330 11.64 7.85 4.08
N ALA A 331 12.07 6.78 3.42
CA ALA A 331 11.21 5.63 3.10
C ALA A 331 11.16 4.57 4.22
N GLY A 332 11.77 4.82 5.37
CA GLY A 332 11.63 3.96 6.55
C GLY A 332 10.30 4.19 7.26
N GLY A 333 9.63 3.12 7.67
CA GLY A 333 8.42 3.15 8.50
C GLY A 333 8.63 2.57 9.90
N LEU A 334 7.58 2.64 10.71
CA LEU A 334 7.54 2.07 12.06
C LEU A 334 6.56 0.91 12.11
N TYR A 335 7.00 -0.22 12.67
CA TYR A 335 6.19 -1.40 12.94
C TYR A 335 6.14 -1.63 14.44
N PHE A 336 4.94 -1.73 15.00
CA PHE A 336 4.70 -1.95 16.42
C PHE A 336 4.02 -3.30 16.66
N GLU A 337 4.62 -4.10 17.54
CA GLU A 337 4.07 -5.36 18.05
C GLU A 337 3.95 -5.28 19.58
N GLY A 338 2.73 -5.12 20.08
CA GLY A 338 2.40 -4.80 21.46
C GLY A 338 2.13 -3.31 21.70
N ASP A 339 1.75 -2.97 22.93
CA ASP A 339 1.27 -1.63 23.25
C ASP A 339 2.42 -0.63 23.41
N PHE A 340 2.23 0.58 22.86
CA PHE A 340 3.22 1.66 22.95
C PHE A 340 2.59 3.02 23.24
N VAL A 341 3.34 3.87 23.94
CA VAL A 341 3.14 5.32 23.96
C VAL A 341 4.26 5.99 23.18
N VAL A 342 3.94 6.69 22.11
CA VAL A 342 4.88 7.48 21.32
C VAL A 342 4.65 8.95 21.61
N LYS A 343 5.64 9.60 22.22
CA LYS A 343 5.54 10.98 22.68
C LYS A 343 6.69 11.85 22.16
N PRO A 344 6.45 13.13 21.90
CA PRO A 344 7.54 14.04 21.56
C PRO A 344 8.25 14.55 22.83
N SER A 345 9.50 14.97 22.71
CA SER A 345 10.21 15.73 23.77
C SER A 345 9.66 17.15 23.94
N ASP A 346 9.16 17.75 22.85
CA ASP A 346 8.49 19.05 22.79
C ASP A 346 7.36 19.02 21.75
N ASN A 347 6.29 19.81 21.94
CA ASN A 347 5.10 19.75 21.10
C ASN A 347 5.34 20.14 19.61
N ASN A 348 6.46 20.79 19.30
CA ASN A 348 6.84 21.12 17.92
C ASN A 348 7.59 19.99 17.20
N VAL A 349 7.93 18.91 17.91
CA VAL A 349 8.62 17.76 17.31
C VAL A 349 7.67 16.98 16.40
N THR A 350 8.17 16.69 15.22
CA THR A 350 7.45 15.97 14.17
C THR A 350 8.14 14.65 13.81
N TRP A 351 7.35 13.70 13.32
CA TRP A 351 7.84 12.49 12.67
C TRP A 351 7.28 12.37 11.26
N GLN A 352 8.15 12.03 10.31
CA GLN A 352 7.82 11.74 8.92
C GLN A 352 8.51 10.44 8.51
N GLY A 353 7.78 9.57 7.82
CA GLY A 353 8.33 8.32 7.27
C GLY A 353 7.34 7.65 6.32
N ALA A 354 7.62 6.39 5.98
CA ALA A 354 6.76 5.63 5.06
C ALA A 354 5.36 5.37 5.62
N GLY A 355 5.24 5.15 6.92
CA GLY A 355 3.97 4.94 7.61
C GLY A 355 4.15 4.21 8.93
N ILE A 356 3.02 3.94 9.57
CA ILE A 356 2.92 3.21 10.83
C ILE A 356 2.09 1.95 10.60
N SER A 357 2.63 0.80 11.01
CA SER A 357 1.93 -0.48 11.10
C SER A 357 1.76 -0.87 12.56
N VAL A 358 0.55 -1.25 12.95
CA VAL A 358 0.20 -1.67 14.32
C VAL A 358 -0.35 -3.09 14.29
N GLY A 359 0.27 -4.01 15.02
CA GLY A 359 -0.14 -5.41 15.15
C GLY A 359 -1.57 -5.58 15.68
N GLU A 360 -2.22 -6.71 15.37
CA GLU A 360 -3.67 -6.92 15.56
C GLU A 360 -4.17 -6.65 16.98
N GLU A 361 -3.46 -7.11 17.99
CA GLU A 361 -3.84 -6.95 19.40
C GLU A 361 -3.14 -5.76 20.08
N SER A 362 -2.59 -4.83 19.29
CA SER A 362 -1.74 -3.75 19.78
C SER A 362 -2.44 -2.39 19.71
N THR A 363 -2.15 -1.54 20.69
CA THR A 363 -2.53 -0.12 20.71
C THR A 363 -1.30 0.77 20.81
N VAL A 364 -1.17 1.71 19.87
CA VAL A 364 -0.14 2.74 19.89
C VAL A 364 -0.81 4.08 20.18
N GLU A 365 -0.52 4.65 21.35
CA GLU A 365 -0.85 6.04 21.68
C GLU A 365 0.15 6.96 20.99
N TRP A 366 -0.32 7.77 20.05
CA TRP A 366 0.51 8.57 19.16
C TRP A 366 0.29 10.06 19.43
N GLN A 367 1.28 10.69 20.04
CA GLN A 367 1.23 12.09 20.47
C GLN A 367 2.08 13.03 19.61
N VAL A 368 2.64 12.53 18.50
CA VAL A 368 3.63 13.25 17.67
C VAL A 368 2.95 13.78 16.41
N HIS A 369 3.22 15.03 16.03
CA HIS A 369 2.73 15.60 14.78
C HIS A 369 3.48 15.05 13.55
N ASN A 370 2.89 15.19 12.37
CA ASN A 370 3.60 15.03 11.11
C ASN A 370 3.67 16.37 10.34
N PRO A 371 4.70 16.60 9.51
CA PRO A 371 4.89 17.90 8.84
C PRO A 371 3.72 18.31 7.93
N GLU A 372 3.55 19.61 7.70
CA GLU A 372 2.61 20.09 6.68
C GLU A 372 2.98 19.55 5.29
N GLY A 373 1.97 19.08 4.56
CA GLY A 373 2.16 18.47 3.24
C GLY A 373 2.60 16.99 3.28
N ASP A 374 2.86 16.44 4.47
CA ASP A 374 3.05 15.00 4.65
C ASP A 374 1.70 14.29 4.86
N ARG A 375 1.56 13.10 4.26
CA ARG A 375 0.45 12.17 4.52
C ARG A 375 0.95 10.97 5.30
N LEU A 376 0.53 10.83 6.55
CA LEU A 376 0.79 9.65 7.38
C LEU A 376 -0.01 8.46 6.83
N SER A 377 0.65 7.35 6.53
CA SER A 377 -0.04 6.10 6.17
C SER A 377 -0.19 5.21 7.41
N LYS A 378 -1.42 4.82 7.77
CA LYS A 378 -1.70 3.83 8.82
C LYS A 378 -2.19 2.51 8.22
N ILE A 379 -1.49 1.42 8.52
CA ILE A 379 -1.85 0.03 8.19
C ILE A 379 -1.77 -0.87 9.44
N GLY A 380 -1.93 -2.19 9.27
CA GLY A 380 -2.00 -3.15 10.37
C GLY A 380 -3.36 -3.12 11.07
N LEU A 381 -3.74 -4.26 11.67
CA LEU A 381 -5.08 -4.49 12.21
C LEU A 381 -5.32 -3.76 13.55
N GLY A 382 -4.26 -3.40 14.27
CA GLY A 382 -4.38 -2.76 15.58
C GLY A 382 -4.75 -1.28 15.55
N THR A 383 -4.72 -0.69 16.75
CA THR A 383 -5.23 0.64 17.03
C THR A 383 -4.12 1.70 17.07
N LEU A 384 -4.31 2.81 16.34
CA LEU A 384 -3.55 4.04 16.53
C LEU A 384 -4.44 5.06 17.25
N LEU A 385 -4.17 5.30 18.54
CA LEU A 385 -4.86 6.32 19.33
C LEU A 385 -4.10 7.65 19.19
N VAL A 386 -4.62 8.59 18.41
CA VAL A 386 -3.98 9.89 18.18
C VAL A 386 -4.40 10.84 19.30
N ASN A 387 -3.51 11.11 20.25
CA ASN A 387 -3.78 11.87 21.48
C ASN A 387 -2.72 12.93 21.82
N GLY A 388 -2.11 13.54 20.78
CA GLY A 388 -1.16 14.65 20.92
C GLY A 388 -1.83 15.96 21.34
N LYS A 389 -1.10 17.07 21.30
CA LYS A 389 -1.59 18.40 21.70
C LYS A 389 -1.46 19.43 20.59
N GLY A 390 -2.45 20.30 20.43
CA GLY A 390 -2.37 21.41 19.50
C GLY A 390 -2.86 21.04 18.10
N LYS A 391 -2.41 21.84 17.12
CA LYS A 391 -2.82 21.74 15.73
C LYS A 391 -1.79 20.98 14.89
N ASN A 392 -2.06 19.72 14.57
CA ASN A 392 -1.27 18.97 13.60
C ASN A 392 -1.59 19.43 12.17
N LEU A 393 -0.55 19.76 11.39
CA LEU A 393 -0.69 20.28 10.03
C LEU A 393 -0.59 19.20 8.94
N GLY A 394 -0.16 17.99 9.28
CA GLY A 394 -0.12 16.86 8.36
C GLY A 394 -1.49 16.23 8.10
N SER A 395 -1.57 15.39 7.08
CA SER A 395 -2.74 14.58 6.74
C SER A 395 -2.55 13.10 7.09
N LEU A 396 -3.62 12.33 7.04
CA LEU A 396 -3.66 10.90 7.36
C LEU A 396 -4.40 10.12 6.26
N SER A 397 -3.86 8.96 5.88
CA SER A 397 -4.57 7.92 5.13
C SER A 397 -4.64 6.64 5.96
N VAL A 398 -5.86 6.18 6.22
CA VAL A 398 -6.12 4.98 7.04
C VAL A 398 -6.53 3.84 6.13
N GLY A 399 -5.64 2.86 5.99
CA GLY A 399 -5.84 1.69 5.14
C GLY A 399 -6.26 0.43 5.90
N ASN A 400 -5.98 0.31 7.21
CA ASN A 400 -6.39 -0.86 7.98
C ASN A 400 -6.44 -0.57 9.49
N GLY A 401 -7.22 -1.38 10.21
CA GLY A 401 -7.38 -1.33 11.65
C GLY A 401 -8.17 -0.11 12.13
N LEU A 402 -7.94 0.27 13.38
CA LEU A 402 -8.63 1.38 14.04
C LEU A 402 -7.71 2.59 14.19
N VAL A 403 -8.22 3.78 13.87
CA VAL A 403 -7.64 5.05 14.31
C VAL A 403 -8.65 5.75 15.20
N VAL A 404 -8.23 6.13 16.41
CA VAL A 404 -9.04 6.94 17.32
C VAL A 404 -8.48 8.35 17.32
N LEU A 405 -9.30 9.33 16.96
CA LEU A 405 -8.92 10.74 16.96
C LEU A 405 -9.33 11.36 18.30
N ASP A 406 -8.33 11.64 19.13
CA ASP A 406 -8.49 12.25 20.45
C ASP A 406 -7.38 13.26 20.75
N GLN A 407 -7.03 14.07 19.77
CA GLN A 407 -6.09 15.19 19.92
C GLN A 407 -6.60 16.11 21.03
N GLN A 408 -5.70 16.61 21.86
CA GLN A 408 -5.96 17.54 22.95
C GLN A 408 -5.65 18.98 22.52
N ALA A 409 -6.29 19.96 23.16
CA ALA A 409 -5.96 21.35 22.93
C ALA A 409 -4.56 21.69 23.49
N ASP A 410 -3.83 22.59 22.82
CA ASP A 410 -2.65 23.22 23.40
C ASP A 410 -3.01 24.37 24.36
N GLU A 411 -1.99 25.03 24.90
CA GLU A 411 -2.14 26.16 25.84
C GLU A 411 -2.84 27.37 25.20
N SER A 412 -2.86 27.47 23.87
CA SER A 412 -3.56 28.50 23.11
C SER A 412 -4.97 28.06 22.68
N GLY A 413 -5.44 26.90 23.15
CA GLY A 413 -6.74 26.33 22.81
C GLY A 413 -6.82 25.76 21.39
N GLN A 414 -5.71 25.68 20.65
CA GLN A 414 -5.72 25.10 19.30
C GLN A 414 -5.82 23.58 19.40
N LYS A 415 -6.66 22.96 18.56
CA LYS A 415 -6.92 21.52 18.57
C LYS A 415 -7.23 21.05 17.15
N GLN A 416 -6.43 20.11 16.63
CA GLN A 416 -6.68 19.43 15.36
C GLN A 416 -5.80 18.18 15.26
N ALA A 417 -6.40 17.01 15.10
CA ALA A 417 -5.68 15.75 14.93
C ALA A 417 -4.94 15.68 13.59
N PHE A 418 -5.59 16.10 12.50
CA PHE A 418 -5.03 16.17 11.15
C PHE A 418 -5.71 17.25 10.33
N LYS A 419 -4.98 17.78 9.33
CA LYS A 419 -5.52 18.73 8.35
C LYS A 419 -6.54 18.07 7.41
N GLU A 420 -6.33 16.79 7.10
CA GLU A 420 -7.15 15.97 6.20
C GLU A 420 -7.06 14.50 6.61
N VAL A 421 -8.18 13.77 6.51
CA VAL A 421 -8.26 12.34 6.84
C VAL A 421 -8.93 11.56 5.72
N GLY A 422 -8.17 10.64 5.13
CA GLY A 422 -8.62 9.66 4.15
C GLY A 422 -8.92 8.31 4.77
N ILE A 423 -10.07 7.74 4.42
CA ILE A 423 -10.48 6.39 4.80
C ILE A 423 -10.57 5.56 3.52
N VAL A 424 -9.73 4.52 3.40
CA VAL A 424 -9.58 3.74 2.16
C VAL A 424 -9.50 2.23 2.41
N SER A 425 -9.72 1.47 1.34
CA SER A 425 -9.70 0.00 1.22
C SER A 425 -10.86 -0.77 1.86
N GLY A 426 -11.74 -0.11 2.62
CA GLY A 426 -12.88 -0.73 3.30
C GLY A 426 -12.55 -1.45 4.61
N ARG A 427 -11.25 -1.63 4.91
CA ARG A 427 -10.77 -2.35 6.11
C ARG A 427 -10.66 -1.46 7.36
N ALA A 428 -10.54 -0.16 7.16
CA ALA A 428 -10.27 0.80 8.23
C ALA A 428 -11.54 1.26 8.96
N THR A 429 -11.37 1.62 10.24
CA THR A 429 -12.31 2.46 10.99
C THR A 429 -11.59 3.67 11.56
N VAL A 430 -12.15 4.87 11.37
CA VAL A 430 -11.75 6.10 12.06
C VAL A 430 -12.84 6.45 13.07
N LYS A 431 -12.46 6.58 14.33
CA LYS A 431 -13.36 6.86 15.45
C LYS A 431 -13.09 8.24 16.03
N LEU A 432 -14.14 9.03 16.27
CA LEU A 432 -14.04 10.30 16.97
C LEU A 432 -14.16 10.11 18.48
N ASN A 433 -13.16 10.49 19.26
CA ASN A 433 -13.27 10.43 20.73
C ASN A 433 -13.70 11.76 21.34
N SER A 434 -13.53 12.87 20.62
CA SER A 434 -14.02 14.19 21.02
C SER A 434 -14.32 15.06 19.79
N GLU A 435 -14.97 16.21 20.00
CA GLU A 435 -15.25 17.19 18.95
C GLU A 435 -13.99 17.89 18.44
N ASN A 436 -14.10 18.56 17.28
CA ASN A 436 -13.05 19.42 16.69
C ASN A 436 -11.72 18.69 16.42
N GLN A 437 -11.80 17.42 16.02
CA GLN A 437 -10.62 16.63 15.66
C GLN A 437 -10.13 16.94 14.24
N VAL A 438 -11.06 17.11 13.29
CA VAL A 438 -10.79 17.38 11.87
C VAL A 438 -11.95 18.23 11.34
N ASP A 439 -11.70 19.12 10.39
CA ASP A 439 -12.77 19.73 9.60
C ASP A 439 -13.53 18.62 8.86
N PRO A 440 -14.85 18.44 9.07
CA PRO A 440 -15.62 17.40 8.39
C PRO A 440 -15.49 17.46 6.86
N ASN A 441 -15.31 18.65 6.29
CA ASN A 441 -15.14 18.81 4.84
C ASN A 441 -13.78 18.34 4.33
N ASN A 442 -12.82 18.07 5.21
CA ASN A 442 -11.52 17.47 4.90
C ASN A 442 -11.46 15.98 5.28
N ILE A 443 -12.60 15.35 5.52
CA ILE A 443 -12.72 13.90 5.61
C ILE A 443 -13.16 13.37 4.24
N TYR A 444 -12.47 12.36 3.74
CA TYR A 444 -12.83 11.70 2.48
C TYR A 444 -12.83 10.18 2.59
N PHE A 445 -13.79 9.56 1.91
CA PHE A 445 -13.83 8.12 1.67
C PHE A 445 -13.30 7.86 0.25
N GLY A 446 -12.03 7.46 0.17
CA GLY A 446 -11.39 7.15 -1.10
C GLY A 446 -11.83 5.79 -1.63
N PHE A 447 -10.97 5.14 -2.43
CA PHE A 447 -11.26 3.83 -2.98
C PHE A 447 -11.67 2.81 -1.90
N ARG A 448 -12.87 2.22 -2.04
CA ARG A 448 -13.53 1.29 -1.10
C ARG A 448 -13.83 1.84 0.29
N GLY A 449 -13.60 3.12 0.53
CA GLY A 449 -13.93 3.79 1.79
C GLY A 449 -13.47 3.04 3.06
N GLY A 450 -14.40 2.89 3.99
CA GLY A 450 -14.24 2.34 5.33
C GLY A 450 -15.25 2.99 6.27
N ARG A 451 -15.08 2.83 7.59
CA ARG A 451 -16.00 3.37 8.59
C ARG A 451 -15.50 4.67 9.20
N LEU A 452 -16.36 5.68 9.27
CA LEU A 452 -16.25 6.80 10.20
C LEU A 452 -17.23 6.56 11.34
N ASP A 453 -16.72 6.15 12.50
CA ASP A 453 -17.48 6.01 13.73
C ASP A 453 -17.57 7.35 14.46
N LEU A 454 -18.77 7.92 14.47
CA LEU A 454 -19.06 9.17 15.14
C LEU A 454 -19.04 9.04 16.66
N ASN A 455 -19.24 7.84 17.20
CA ASN A 455 -19.13 7.54 18.63
C ASN A 455 -19.88 8.53 19.54
N GLY A 456 -21.09 8.94 19.15
CA GLY A 456 -21.93 9.89 19.87
C GLY A 456 -21.66 11.38 19.57
N HIS A 457 -20.70 11.71 18.71
CA HIS A 457 -20.44 13.08 18.27
C HIS A 457 -21.26 13.44 17.01
N SER A 458 -21.63 14.71 16.83
CA SER A 458 -22.38 15.17 15.65
C SER A 458 -21.47 15.95 14.70
N LEU A 459 -21.65 15.76 13.39
CA LEU A 459 -20.88 16.45 12.35
C LEU A 459 -21.77 17.20 11.36
N THR A 460 -21.28 18.33 10.86
CA THR A 460 -21.91 19.07 9.78
C THR A 460 -21.00 19.12 8.56
N PHE A 461 -21.50 18.67 7.42
CA PHE A 461 -20.80 18.67 6.14
C PHE A 461 -21.45 19.66 5.18
N LYS A 462 -20.65 20.29 4.33
CA LYS A 462 -21.16 20.91 3.09
C LYS A 462 -21.50 19.81 2.09
N ARG A 463 -20.56 18.88 1.91
CA ARG A 463 -20.76 17.59 1.24
C ARG A 463 -19.84 16.57 1.91
N ILE A 464 -20.16 15.29 1.75
CA ILE A 464 -19.26 14.21 2.10
C ILE A 464 -18.42 13.90 0.86
N GLN A 465 -17.09 13.81 0.99
CA GLN A 465 -16.25 13.37 -0.12
C GLN A 465 -16.24 11.84 -0.15
N ASN A 466 -16.73 11.23 -1.22
CA ASN A 466 -16.83 9.77 -1.29
C ASN A 466 -16.69 9.24 -2.72
N THR A 467 -16.07 8.07 -2.83
CA THR A 467 -15.83 7.42 -4.14
C THR A 467 -16.91 6.41 -4.51
N ASP A 468 -17.28 5.56 -3.55
CA ASP A 468 -18.09 4.37 -3.79
C ASP A 468 -18.88 3.97 -2.52
N GLU A 469 -19.56 2.84 -2.59
CA GLU A 469 -20.42 2.32 -1.52
C GLU A 469 -19.67 1.87 -0.27
N GLY A 470 -18.33 1.76 -0.33
CA GLY A 470 -17.52 1.42 0.83
C GLY A 470 -17.43 2.54 1.87
N ALA A 471 -17.89 3.76 1.53
CA ALA A 471 -18.04 4.85 2.49
C ALA A 471 -19.13 4.52 3.52
N MET A 472 -18.79 4.45 4.80
CA MET A 472 -19.76 4.19 5.86
C MET A 472 -19.61 5.23 6.96
N ILE A 473 -20.71 5.89 7.33
CA ILE A 473 -20.77 6.70 8.55
C ILE A 473 -21.67 5.98 9.54
N VAL A 474 -21.11 5.67 10.71
CA VAL A 474 -21.74 4.83 11.72
C VAL A 474 -21.68 5.51 13.08
N ASN A 475 -22.45 5.00 14.02
CA ASN A 475 -22.31 5.34 15.43
C ASN A 475 -22.27 4.05 16.23
N HIS A 476 -21.10 3.67 16.75
CA HIS A 476 -20.96 2.49 17.60
C HIS A 476 -21.17 2.80 19.09
N ASN A 477 -21.46 4.05 19.45
CA ASN A 477 -21.77 4.41 20.84
C ASN A 477 -23.14 3.85 21.25
N THR A 478 -23.15 3.11 22.36
CA THR A 478 -24.33 2.40 22.87
C THR A 478 -25.31 3.28 23.64
N THR A 479 -24.91 4.50 23.98
CA THR A 479 -25.66 5.38 24.90
C THR A 479 -25.94 6.76 24.33
N GLN A 480 -25.10 7.26 23.44
CA GLN A 480 -25.21 8.61 22.89
C GLN A 480 -25.61 8.58 21.41
N VAL A 481 -26.59 9.42 21.08
CA VAL A 481 -27.03 9.65 19.70
C VAL A 481 -26.02 10.54 18.99
N ALA A 482 -25.66 10.19 17.77
CA ALA A 482 -24.92 11.06 16.86
C ALA A 482 -25.87 11.65 15.81
N ASN A 483 -25.58 12.83 15.26
CA ASN A 483 -26.34 13.39 14.14
C ASN A 483 -25.39 13.80 13.01
N ILE A 484 -25.84 13.64 11.76
CA ILE A 484 -25.16 14.17 10.58
C ILE A 484 -26.04 15.21 9.93
N THR A 485 -25.49 16.40 9.73
CA THR A 485 -26.16 17.46 8.96
C THR A 485 -25.40 17.67 7.66
N ILE A 486 -26.10 17.59 6.53
CA ILE A 486 -25.55 17.90 5.20
C ILE A 486 -26.25 19.15 4.68
N THR A 487 -25.49 20.21 4.47
CA THR A 487 -26.04 21.55 4.17
C THR A 487 -26.00 21.91 2.69
N GLY A 488 -25.18 21.23 1.88
CA GLY A 488 -24.86 21.69 0.54
C GLY A 488 -24.00 22.95 0.57
N TYR A 489 -23.80 23.58 -0.60
CA TYR A 489 -23.04 24.82 -0.71
C TYR A 489 -23.95 26.03 -0.81
N ASP A 490 -23.50 27.16 -0.25
CA ASP A 490 -24.26 28.43 -0.25
C ASP A 490 -24.22 29.12 -1.63
N THR A 491 -23.30 28.70 -2.50
CA THR A 491 -23.13 29.22 -3.86
C THR A 491 -23.04 28.05 -4.85
N ILE A 492 -23.38 28.33 -6.11
CA ILE A 492 -23.34 27.34 -7.19
C ILE A 492 -22.32 27.80 -8.25
N ASN A 493 -21.47 26.89 -8.73
CA ASN A 493 -20.62 27.06 -9.89
C ASN A 493 -21.03 26.08 -11.01
N ASP A 494 -20.82 26.51 -12.25
CA ASP A 494 -21.11 25.72 -13.45
C ASP A 494 -19.88 24.97 -13.99
N ASN A 495 -18.74 25.02 -13.30
CA ASN A 495 -17.52 24.36 -13.75
C ASN A 495 -17.63 22.84 -13.55
N LEU A 496 -17.79 22.08 -14.63
CA LEU A 496 -17.93 20.61 -14.58
C LEU A 496 -16.71 19.89 -13.97
N LYS A 497 -15.57 20.55 -13.82
CA LYS A 497 -14.35 19.98 -13.22
C LYS A 497 -14.22 20.23 -11.72
N GLN A 498 -15.15 20.95 -11.10
CA GLN A 498 -15.16 21.23 -9.66
C GLN A 498 -16.38 20.61 -9.02
N LEU A 499 -16.18 19.80 -7.96
CA LEU A 499 -17.28 19.25 -7.15
C LEU A 499 -17.70 20.20 -6.01
N THR A 500 -16.88 21.20 -5.71
CA THR A 500 -17.24 22.27 -4.78
C THR A 500 -18.32 23.15 -5.40
N ASN A 501 -19.19 23.73 -4.59
CA ASN A 501 -20.25 24.65 -5.02
C ASN A 501 -21.13 24.06 -6.13
N LYS A 502 -21.47 22.77 -6.08
CA LYS A 502 -22.49 22.18 -6.97
C LYS A 502 -23.85 22.21 -6.31
N ARG A 503 -24.89 22.42 -7.13
CA ARG A 503 -26.28 22.29 -6.69
C ARG A 503 -26.56 20.87 -6.18
N ASP A 504 -26.12 19.89 -6.96
CA ASP A 504 -26.35 18.47 -6.68
C ASP A 504 -25.11 17.88 -6.03
N ILE A 505 -25.31 17.22 -4.89
CA ILE A 505 -24.32 16.44 -4.17
C ILE A 505 -24.86 15.02 -3.99
N ALA A 506 -23.98 14.03 -3.94
CA ALA A 506 -24.35 12.64 -3.76
C ALA A 506 -23.50 12.00 -2.65
N PHE A 507 -24.07 10.99 -2.01
CA PHE A 507 -23.36 10.10 -1.11
C PHE A 507 -23.65 8.66 -1.55
N ASN A 508 -22.62 7.94 -1.96
CA ASN A 508 -22.73 6.60 -2.52
C ASN A 508 -22.78 5.51 -1.44
N GLY A 509 -22.47 5.89 -0.20
CA GLY A 509 -22.23 4.99 0.91
C GLY A 509 -23.43 4.71 1.80
N TRP A 510 -23.14 4.30 3.03
CA TRP A 510 -24.09 3.90 4.05
C TRP A 510 -24.12 4.86 5.24
N PHE A 511 -25.33 5.09 5.76
CA PHE A 511 -25.56 5.62 7.09
C PHE A 511 -26.04 4.49 8.00
N GLY A 512 -25.33 4.26 9.10
CA GLY A 512 -25.60 3.15 10.03
C GLY A 512 -24.73 1.93 9.76
N GLU A 513 -24.55 1.11 10.80
CA GLU A 513 -23.77 -0.13 10.72
C GLU A 513 -24.61 -1.27 10.11
N THR A 514 -23.99 -2.03 9.22
CA THR A 514 -24.61 -3.16 8.52
C THR A 514 -24.04 -4.52 8.95
N ASP A 515 -22.89 -4.53 9.63
CA ASP A 515 -22.34 -5.72 10.26
C ASP A 515 -23.11 -6.06 11.54
N GLU A 516 -23.83 -7.19 11.53
CA GLU A 516 -24.63 -7.66 12.67
C GLU A 516 -23.81 -7.93 13.95
N ASN A 517 -22.49 -8.07 13.81
CA ASN A 517 -21.59 -8.28 14.95
C ASN A 517 -21.10 -6.97 15.58
N LYS A 518 -21.46 -5.83 15.01
CA LYS A 518 -21.11 -4.49 15.51
C LYS A 518 -22.37 -3.76 15.97
N HIS A 519 -22.21 -2.91 16.98
CA HIS A 519 -23.34 -2.16 17.52
C HIS A 519 -23.80 -1.08 16.54
N ASN A 520 -25.05 -1.15 16.08
CA ASN A 520 -25.67 -0.08 15.30
C ASN A 520 -26.39 0.91 16.23
N GLY A 521 -25.63 1.87 16.74
CA GLY A 521 -26.13 2.94 17.61
C GLY A 521 -27.00 3.94 16.86
N ARG A 522 -27.71 4.79 17.60
CA ARG A 522 -28.61 5.79 17.01
C ARG A 522 -27.82 6.86 16.25
N LEU A 523 -28.15 7.04 14.98
CA LEU A 523 -27.54 7.99 14.05
C LEU A 523 -28.61 8.82 13.33
#